data_AF-A0A1E1W5C9-F1
#
_entry.id   AF-A0A1E1W5C9-F1
#
_cell.length_a   1.000
_cell.length_b   1.000
_cell.length_c   1.000
_cell.angle_alpha   90.00
_cell.angle_beta   90.00
_cell.angle_gamma   90.00
#
_symmetry.space_group_name_H-M   'P 1'
#
loop_
_entity.id
_entity.type
_entity.pdbx_description
1 polymer ?
#
loop_
_entity_poly.entity_id
_entity_poly.type
_entity_poly.pdbx_seq_one_letter_code
_entity_poly.pdbx_strand_id
1 'polypeptide(L)'
;TVETAQACVAHLKAYDIGRATFIALDKQEHLKQQYERKVQYPGNVPRLFDLVKVKDDRVLPAFYFALRDTLVATDLDEASRIAYGATRYRVVTLKGDVIEIAGTMSGGGRTTMRGRMSSSVQQDTSEQD
;
A
#
# COMPACT_ATOMS: atom_id res chain seq x y z
N THR A 1 -2.97 15.67 10.68
CA THR A 1 -4.44 15.68 10.47
C THR A 1 -4.75 16.30 9.11
N VAL A 2 -6.02 16.44 8.72
CA VAL A 2 -6.40 17.21 7.52
C VAL A 2 -5.83 18.64 7.56
N GLU A 3 -5.90 19.31 8.71
CA GLU A 3 -5.38 20.67 8.88
C GLU A 3 -3.89 20.75 8.59
N THR A 4 -3.10 19.80 9.12
CA THR A 4 -1.65 19.71 8.83
C THR A 4 -1.39 19.55 7.33
N ALA A 5 -2.14 18.68 6.65
CA ALA A 5 -1.99 18.47 5.21
C ALA A 5 -2.31 19.74 4.40
N GLN A 6 -3.36 20.46 4.79
CA GLN A 6 -3.72 21.74 4.16
C GLN A 6 -2.63 22.80 4.37
N ALA A 7 -2.05 22.89 5.57
CA ALA A 7 -0.94 23.77 5.87
C ALA A 7 0.30 23.43 5.01
N CYS A 8 0.66 22.16 4.87
CA CYS A 8 1.75 21.72 4.00
C CYS A 8 1.50 22.09 2.53
N VAL A 9 0.27 21.90 2.03
CA VAL A 9 -0.09 22.29 0.64
C VAL A 9 -0.01 23.81 0.45
N ALA A 10 -0.49 24.59 1.42
CA ALA A 10 -0.38 26.05 1.38
C ALA A 10 1.09 26.50 1.35
N HIS A 11 1.95 25.84 2.15
CA HIS A 11 3.38 26.09 2.15
C HIS A 11 4.03 25.78 0.79
N LEU A 12 3.77 24.61 0.20
CA LEU A 12 4.30 24.27 -1.14
C LEU A 12 3.90 25.29 -2.21
N LYS A 13 2.66 25.81 -2.14
CA LYS A 13 2.17 26.84 -3.06
C LYS A 13 2.81 28.20 -2.83
N ALA A 14 2.97 28.61 -1.57
CA ALA A 14 3.54 29.91 -1.23
C ALA A 14 4.99 30.07 -1.71
N TYR A 15 5.73 28.97 -1.79
CA TYR A 15 7.15 28.95 -2.15
C TYR A 15 7.46 28.25 -3.50
N ASP A 16 6.44 27.89 -4.30
CA ASP A 16 6.57 27.21 -5.60
C ASP A 16 7.50 25.98 -5.59
N ILE A 17 7.41 25.16 -4.53
CA ILE A 17 8.29 24.01 -4.30
C ILE A 17 7.89 22.80 -5.17
N GLY A 18 6.64 22.78 -5.66
CA GLY A 18 6.09 21.71 -6.49
C GLY A 18 4.82 21.09 -5.91
N ARG A 19 4.58 19.81 -6.19
CA ARG A 19 3.36 19.08 -5.80
C ARG A 19 3.71 17.86 -4.96
N ALA A 20 2.92 17.65 -3.92
CA ALA A 20 2.96 16.45 -3.08
C ALA A 20 1.55 15.97 -2.76
N THR A 21 1.43 14.69 -2.45
CA THR A 21 0.19 14.07 -1.98
C THR A 21 0.36 13.68 -0.52
N PHE A 22 -0.60 14.05 0.32
CA PHE A 22 -0.56 13.79 1.76
C PHE A 22 -1.69 12.84 2.15
N ILE A 23 -1.40 11.90 3.05
CA ILE A 23 -2.41 11.06 3.69
C ILE A 23 -2.74 11.67 5.06
N ALA A 24 -3.98 12.11 5.24
CA ALA A 24 -4.47 12.56 6.53
C ALA A 24 -4.88 11.34 7.39
N LEU A 25 -4.04 10.98 8.37
CA LEU A 25 -4.24 9.78 9.21
C LEU A 25 -5.57 9.78 9.96
N ASP A 26 -6.00 10.93 10.49
CA ASP A 26 -7.29 11.10 11.18
C ASP A 26 -8.50 10.72 10.31
N LYS A 27 -8.35 10.71 8.98
CA LYS A 27 -9.40 10.27 8.05
C LYS A 27 -9.31 8.80 7.66
N GLN A 28 -8.25 8.10 8.02
CA GLN A 28 -8.04 6.69 7.70
C GLN A 28 -8.43 5.75 8.84
N GLU A 29 -8.75 6.27 10.03
CA GLU A 29 -8.98 5.46 11.23
C GLU A 29 -10.16 4.49 11.13
N HIS A 30 -11.16 4.81 10.29
CA HIS A 30 -12.27 3.90 9.99
C HIS A 30 -11.82 2.57 9.33
N LEU A 31 -10.61 2.51 8.79
CA LEU A 31 -10.04 1.33 8.16
C LEU A 31 -9.52 0.30 9.17
N LYS A 32 -9.33 0.69 10.43
CA LYS A 32 -8.75 -0.16 11.48
C LYS A 32 -9.47 -1.50 11.63
N GLN A 33 -10.80 -1.44 11.70
CA GLN A 33 -11.64 -2.63 11.82
C GLN A 33 -11.53 -3.57 10.61
N GLN A 34 -11.19 -3.04 9.42
CA GLN A 34 -11.09 -3.83 8.20
C GLN A 34 -9.80 -4.65 8.16
N TYR A 35 -8.67 -4.02 8.53
CA TYR A 35 -7.37 -4.69 8.45
C TYR A 35 -7.07 -5.60 9.64
N GLU A 36 -7.67 -5.34 10.81
CA GLU A 36 -7.56 -6.22 11.99
C GLU A 36 -8.37 -7.52 11.85
N ARG A 37 -9.35 -7.55 10.94
CA ARG A 37 -10.16 -8.74 10.69
C ARG A 37 -9.30 -9.85 10.09
N LYS A 38 -9.30 -11.00 10.74
CA LYS A 38 -8.70 -12.24 10.19
C LYS A 38 -9.55 -12.74 9.03
N VAL A 39 -8.94 -12.78 7.84
CA VAL A 39 -9.55 -13.30 6.62
C VAL A 39 -8.65 -14.40 6.09
N GLN A 40 -9.23 -15.53 5.67
CA GLN A 40 -8.52 -16.51 4.87
C GLN A 40 -8.75 -16.20 3.39
N TYR A 41 -7.66 -16.07 2.65
CA TYR A 41 -7.71 -15.78 1.22
C TYR A 41 -7.58 -17.07 0.38
N PRO A 42 -8.12 -17.09 -0.85
CA PRO A 42 -8.01 -18.24 -1.74
C PRO A 42 -6.55 -18.64 -1.96
N GLY A 43 -6.28 -19.95 -2.01
CA GLY A 43 -4.92 -20.46 -2.21
C GLY A 43 -3.98 -20.27 -1.02
N ASN A 44 -4.48 -19.77 0.13
CA ASN A 44 -3.67 -19.48 1.32
C ASN A 44 -2.49 -18.53 1.04
N VAL A 45 -2.67 -17.64 0.06
CA VAL A 45 -1.66 -16.62 -0.27
C VAL A 45 -1.68 -15.49 0.76
N PRO A 46 -0.53 -14.87 1.04
CA PRO A 46 -0.48 -13.75 1.97
C PRO A 46 -1.09 -12.49 1.37
N ARG A 47 -1.74 -11.69 2.21
CA ARG A 47 -2.08 -10.30 1.89
C ARG A 47 -0.85 -9.42 2.11
N LEU A 48 -0.57 -8.55 1.14
CA LEU A 48 0.60 -7.68 1.12
C LEU A 48 0.69 -6.77 2.36
N PHE A 49 -0.46 -6.26 2.85
CA PHE A 49 -0.51 -5.47 4.08
C PHE A 49 0.04 -6.23 5.29
N ASP A 50 -0.25 -7.52 5.43
CA ASP A 50 0.17 -8.33 6.58
C ASP A 50 1.69 -8.61 6.59
N LEU A 51 2.36 -8.36 5.45
CA LEU A 51 3.81 -8.47 5.32
C LEU A 51 4.53 -7.17 5.73
N VAL A 52 3.80 -6.05 5.87
CA VAL A 52 4.37 -4.76 6.26
C VAL A 52 4.67 -4.76 7.75
N LYS A 53 5.90 -4.36 8.10
CA LYS A 53 6.32 -4.15 9.48
C LYS A 53 6.63 -2.67 9.67
N VAL A 54 5.98 -2.06 10.65
CA VAL A 54 6.18 -0.65 11.00
C VAL A 54 6.75 -0.55 12.41
N LYS A 55 7.43 0.56 12.69
CA LYS A 55 7.88 0.89 14.04
C LYS A 55 6.76 1.48 14.90
N ASP A 56 5.88 2.26 14.27
CA ASP A 56 4.75 2.93 14.92
C ASP A 56 3.44 2.44 14.30
N ASP A 57 2.65 1.68 15.05
CA ASP A 57 1.41 1.11 14.55
C ASP A 57 0.35 2.16 14.21
N ARG A 58 0.50 3.41 14.68
CA ARG A 58 -0.40 4.52 14.33
C ARG A 58 -0.39 4.84 12.84
N VAL A 59 0.63 4.42 12.08
CA VAL A 59 0.69 4.63 10.63
C VAL A 59 0.11 3.48 9.82
N LEU A 60 -0.28 2.36 10.45
CA LEU A 60 -0.90 1.22 9.76
C LEU A 60 -2.14 1.59 8.93
N PRO A 61 -3.05 2.49 9.38
CA PRO A 61 -4.17 2.94 8.55
C PRO A 61 -3.75 3.54 7.20
N ALA A 62 -2.60 4.24 7.13
CA ALA A 62 -2.08 4.75 5.85
C ALA A 62 -1.56 3.63 4.94
N PHE A 63 -0.87 2.62 5.51
CA PHE A 63 -0.43 1.46 4.74
C PHE A 63 -1.62 0.67 4.19
N TYR A 64 -2.65 0.44 5.01
CA TYR A 64 -3.86 -0.23 4.53
C TYR A 64 -4.64 0.62 3.52
N PHE A 65 -4.63 1.95 3.65
CA PHE A 65 -5.21 2.85 2.64
C PHE A 65 -4.59 2.61 1.25
N ALA A 66 -3.27 2.51 1.17
CA ALA A 66 -2.56 2.29 -0.10
C ALA A 66 -2.65 0.84 -0.60
N LEU A 67 -2.51 -0.13 0.31
CA LEU A 67 -2.35 -1.54 -0.03
C LEU A 67 -3.67 -2.30 -0.11
N ARG A 68 -4.69 -1.97 0.69
CA ARG A 68 -5.96 -2.71 0.75
C ARG A 68 -5.74 -4.23 0.89
N ASP A 69 -6.75 -5.00 0.53
CA ASP A 69 -6.67 -6.46 0.40
C ASP A 69 -5.99 -6.87 -0.91
N THR A 70 -4.72 -6.47 -1.07
CA THR A 70 -3.88 -6.95 -2.19
C THR A 70 -3.23 -8.25 -1.81
N LEU A 71 -3.41 -9.27 -2.65
CA LEU A 71 -2.82 -10.59 -2.45
C LEU A 71 -1.51 -10.72 -3.22
N VAL A 72 -0.59 -11.52 -2.68
CA VAL A 72 0.72 -11.76 -3.31
C VAL A 72 0.76 -13.18 -3.85
N ALA A 73 0.90 -13.30 -5.18
CA ALA A 73 1.06 -14.58 -5.87
C ALA A 73 2.52 -14.77 -6.32
N THR A 74 2.91 -16.02 -6.57
CA THR A 74 4.24 -16.34 -7.09
C THR A 74 4.41 -15.94 -8.56
N ASP A 75 3.37 -16.17 -9.37
CA ASP A 75 3.35 -15.96 -10.81
C ASP A 75 1.97 -15.53 -11.34
N LEU A 76 1.90 -15.26 -12.64
CA LEU A 76 0.69 -14.74 -13.30
C LEU A 76 -0.42 -15.79 -13.38
N ASP A 77 -0.08 -17.08 -13.41
CA ASP A 77 -1.07 -18.16 -13.48
C ASP A 77 -1.80 -18.29 -12.15
N GLU A 78 -1.07 -18.28 -11.03
CA GLU A 78 -1.65 -18.20 -9.69
C GLU A 78 -2.42 -16.89 -9.49
N ALA A 79 -1.85 -15.76 -9.90
CA ALA A 79 -2.50 -14.46 -9.78
C ALA A 79 -3.85 -14.43 -10.52
N SER A 80 -3.91 -14.98 -11.73
CA SER A 80 -5.13 -15.02 -12.54
C SER A 80 -6.22 -15.90 -11.91
N ARG A 81 -5.85 -17.07 -11.38
CA ARG A 81 -6.80 -17.95 -10.67
C ARG A 81 -7.42 -17.27 -9.45
N ILE A 82 -6.62 -16.52 -8.70
CA ILE A 82 -7.06 -15.83 -7.49
C ILE A 82 -7.89 -14.58 -7.85
N ALA A 83 -7.40 -13.75 -8.77
CA ALA A 83 -8.04 -12.49 -9.14
C ALA A 83 -9.43 -12.68 -9.77
N TYR A 84 -9.61 -13.75 -10.55
CA TYR A 84 -10.86 -14.07 -11.25
C TYR A 84 -11.66 -15.20 -10.59
N GLY A 85 -11.37 -15.52 -9.32
CA GLY A 85 -12.15 -16.47 -8.53
C GLY A 85 -13.56 -15.95 -8.17
N ALA A 86 -14.25 -16.67 -7.28
CA ALA A 86 -15.60 -16.31 -6.84
C ALA A 86 -15.69 -14.91 -6.22
N THR A 87 -14.61 -14.47 -5.55
CA THR A 87 -14.42 -13.09 -5.11
C THR A 87 -13.24 -12.51 -5.86
N ARG A 88 -13.42 -11.32 -6.42
CA ARG A 88 -12.33 -10.61 -7.11
C ARG A 88 -11.40 -9.95 -6.11
N TYR A 89 -10.10 -10.14 -6.31
CA TYR A 89 -9.05 -9.52 -5.52
C TYR A 89 -8.07 -8.78 -6.43
N ARG A 90 -7.45 -7.72 -5.89
CA ARG A 90 -6.24 -7.17 -6.48
C ARG A 90 -5.10 -8.12 -6.16
N VAL A 91 -4.33 -8.54 -7.16
CA VAL A 91 -3.23 -9.49 -6.97
C VAL A 91 -1.96 -8.96 -7.61
N VAL A 92 -0.84 -9.09 -6.90
CA VAL A 92 0.50 -8.76 -7.41
C VAL A 92 1.40 -9.99 -7.39
N THR A 93 2.23 -10.17 -8.42
CA THR A 93 3.21 -11.25 -8.49
C THR A 93 4.55 -10.83 -7.88
N LEU A 94 5.39 -11.80 -7.51
CA LEU A 94 6.77 -11.51 -7.07
C LEU A 94 7.63 -10.83 -8.16
N LYS A 95 7.22 -10.94 -9.43
CA LYS A 95 7.88 -10.26 -10.57
C LYS A 95 7.39 -8.83 -10.77
N GLY A 96 6.31 -8.43 -10.09
CA GLY A 96 5.74 -7.09 -10.16
C GLY A 96 4.58 -6.94 -11.14
N ASP A 97 4.02 -8.04 -11.66
CA ASP A 97 2.80 -8.01 -12.44
C ASP A 97 1.59 -7.77 -11.51
N VAL A 98 0.62 -7.00 -11.95
CA VAL A 98 -0.56 -6.59 -11.17
C VAL A 98 -1.82 -6.90 -11.95
N ILE A 99 -2.80 -7.52 -11.29
CA ILE A 99 -4.18 -7.68 -11.77
C ILE A 99 -5.08 -6.89 -10.82
N GLU A 100 -5.78 -5.88 -11.35
CA GLU A 100 -6.71 -5.03 -10.59
C GLU A 100 -8.11 -5.64 -10.54
N ILE A 101 -8.89 -5.30 -9.51
CA ILE A 101 -10.29 -5.76 -9.35
C ILE A 101 -11.16 -5.37 -10.56
N ALA A 102 -10.85 -4.24 -11.19
CA ALA A 102 -11.52 -3.76 -12.40
C ALA A 102 -11.27 -4.65 -13.64
N GLY A 103 -10.33 -5.59 -13.57
CA GLY A 103 -9.94 -6.49 -14.66
C GLY A 103 -8.78 -5.97 -15.52
N THR A 104 -8.21 -4.82 -15.19
CA THR A 104 -7.01 -4.32 -15.86
C THR A 104 -5.77 -5.07 -15.37
N MET A 105 -4.84 -5.35 -16.26
CA MET A 105 -3.59 -6.04 -15.96
C MET A 105 -2.40 -5.16 -16.35
N SER A 106 -1.36 -5.15 -15.53
CA SER A 106 -0.10 -4.44 -15.78
C SER A 106 1.05 -5.39 -15.52
N GLY A 107 2.01 -5.48 -16.43
CA GLY A 107 3.12 -6.41 -16.33
C GLY A 107 4.06 -6.31 -17.52
N GLY A 108 5.20 -6.99 -17.41
CA GLY A 108 6.23 -6.99 -18.45
C GLY A 108 7.18 -5.79 -18.45
N GLY A 109 8.08 -5.78 -19.44
CA GLY A 109 9.15 -4.80 -19.58
C GLY A 109 10.47 -5.21 -18.91
N ARG A 110 11.53 -4.45 -19.20
CA ARG A 110 12.90 -4.71 -18.70
C ARG A 110 13.15 -4.14 -17.30
N THR A 111 12.25 -3.28 -16.80
CA THR A 111 12.42 -2.50 -15.58
C THR A 111 11.34 -2.84 -14.57
N THR A 112 11.73 -3.17 -13.34
CA THR A 112 10.82 -3.31 -12.20
C THR A 112 11.03 -2.15 -11.24
N MET A 113 9.96 -1.59 -10.67
CA MET A 113 10.07 -0.57 -9.63
C MET A 113 10.57 -1.23 -8.34
N ARG A 114 11.71 -0.75 -7.83
CA ARG A 114 12.35 -1.24 -6.58
C ARG A 114 12.77 -0.06 -5.71
N GLY A 115 13.02 -0.32 -4.43
CA GLY A 115 13.55 0.70 -3.49
C GLY A 115 12.51 1.67 -2.92
N ARG A 116 11.22 1.50 -3.19
CA ARG A 116 10.15 2.33 -2.62
C ARG A 116 9.73 1.96 -1.20
N MET A 117 10.17 0.79 -0.74
CA MET A 117 9.96 0.26 0.61
C MET A 117 11.30 -0.26 1.10
N SER A 118 11.67 0.05 2.33
CA SER A 118 12.84 -0.55 2.97
C SER A 118 12.53 -1.99 3.38
N SER A 119 13.48 -2.90 3.19
CA SER A 119 13.41 -4.27 3.70
C SER A 119 13.80 -4.38 5.18
N SER A 120 14.38 -3.32 5.74
CA SER A 120 14.72 -3.19 7.16
C SER A 120 14.06 -1.95 7.77
N VAL A 121 13.63 -2.05 9.03
CA VAL A 121 13.10 -0.90 9.77
C VAL A 121 14.29 -0.03 10.18
N GLN A 122 14.42 1.17 9.59
CA GLN A 122 15.46 2.15 9.97
C GLN A 122 15.10 2.87 11.28
N GLN A 123 16.10 3.20 12.09
CA GLN A 123 15.97 4.03 13.30
C GLN A 123 15.86 5.52 12.97
N ASP A 124 15.30 6.29 13.91
CA ASP A 124 14.86 7.69 13.72
C ASP A 124 16.01 8.60 13.27
N THR A 125 15.73 9.44 12.27
CA THR A 125 16.44 10.70 12.08
C THR A 125 16.04 11.63 13.22
N SER A 126 16.99 11.95 14.10
CA SER A 126 16.82 12.97 15.13
C SER A 126 16.40 14.30 14.51
N GLU A 127 15.36 14.93 15.03
CA GLU A 127 15.05 16.34 14.77
C GLU A 127 16.24 17.18 15.24
N GLN A 128 16.83 17.97 14.34
CA GLN A 128 17.74 19.04 14.75
C GLN A 128 16.87 20.26 15.07
N ASP A 129 16.98 20.70 16.34
CA ASP A 129 16.40 21.94 16.87
C ASP A 129 16.72 23.18 16.02
#